data_AF-A0A0D7PH26-F1
#
_entry.id   AF-A0A0D7PH26-F1
#
_cell.length_a   1.000
_cell.length_b   1.000
_cell.length_c   1.000
_cell.angle_alpha   90.00
_cell.angle_beta   90.00
_cell.angle_gamma   90.00
#
_symmetry.space_group_name_H-M   'P 1'
#
loop_
_entity.id
_entity.type
_entity.pdbx_description
1 polymer ?
#
loop_
_entity_poly.entity_id
_entity_poly.type
_entity_poly.pdbx_seq_one_letter_code
_entity_poly.pdbx_strand_id
1 'polypeptide(L)' 'MDAKSAARFKQHSERVIEELSLALTLAKEASPTDEFLRLRTSVGDIIARVDTMLRDNIYKDHPDLDRMKH' A
#
# COMPACT_ATOMS: atom_id res chain seq x y z
N MET A 1 -5.30 -18.79 1.38
CA MET A 1 -5.74 -18.30 0.04
C MET A 1 -5.01 -19.12 -1.03
N ASP A 2 -5.63 -19.44 -2.17
CA ASP A 2 -4.89 -20.10 -3.27
C ASP A 2 -3.90 -19.13 -3.94
N ALA A 3 -2.87 -19.64 -4.61
CA ALA A 3 -1.78 -18.84 -5.17
C ALA A 3 -2.27 -17.79 -6.20
N LYS A 4 -3.30 -18.10 -6.99
CA LYS A 4 -3.84 -17.18 -8.01
C LYS A 4 -4.61 -16.03 -7.34
N SER A 5 -5.39 -16.35 -6.32
CA SER A 5 -6.09 -15.35 -5.51
C SER A 5 -5.11 -14.49 -4.72
N ALA A 6 -4.03 -15.09 -4.19
CA ALA A 6 -2.98 -14.39 -3.48
C ALA A 6 -2.22 -13.40 -4.38
N ALA A 7 -1.88 -13.81 -5.61
CA ALA A 7 -1.23 -12.94 -6.59
C ALA A 7 -2.11 -11.74 -6.98
N ARG A 8 -3.42 -11.96 -7.20
CA ARG A 8 -4.37 -10.87 -7.50
C ARG A 8 -4.52 -9.92 -6.32
N PHE A 9 -4.65 -10.45 -5.11
CA PHE A 9 -4.74 -9.64 -3.90
C PHE A 9 -3.48 -8.77 -3.73
N LYS A 10 -2.30 -9.37 -3.89
CA LYS A 10 -1.02 -8.65 -3.89
C LYS A 10 -1.02 -7.50 -4.90
N GLN A 11 -1.32 -7.78 -6.15
CA GLN A 11 -1.34 -6.77 -7.22
C GLN A 11 -2.29 -5.60 -6.89
N HIS A 12 -3.48 -5.89 -6.37
CA HIS A 12 -4.43 -4.84 -6.00
C HIS A 12 -3.96 -4.00 -4.82
N SER A 13 -3.41 -4.63 -3.78
CA SER A 13 -2.88 -3.91 -2.62
C SER A 13 -1.66 -3.05 -2.97
N GLU A 14 -0.74 -3.54 -3.81
CA GLU A 14 0.41 -2.76 -4.30
C GLU A 14 -0.06 -1.54 -5.09
N ARG A 15 -1.05 -1.71 -5.98
CA ARG A 15 -1.63 -0.60 -6.74
C ARG A 15 -2.30 0.44 -5.82
N VAL A 16 -3.01 0.00 -4.77
CA VAL A 16 -3.59 0.92 -3.78
C VAL A 16 -2.49 1.72 -3.07
N ILE A 17 -1.39 1.08 -2.68
CA ILE A 17 -0.25 1.77 -2.05
C ILE A 17 0.35 2.81 -3.00
N GLU A 18 0.54 2.46 -4.27
CA GLU A 18 1.05 3.37 -5.30
C GLU A 18 0.13 4.58 -5.52
N GLU A 19 -1.17 4.35 -5.71
CA GLU A 19 -2.15 5.41 -5.94
C GLU A 19 -2.28 6.36 -4.73
N LEU A 20 -2.25 5.82 -3.50
CA LEU A 20 -2.26 6.62 -2.28
C LEU A 20 -0.96 7.43 -2.10
N SER A 21 0.18 6.85 -2.45
CA SER A 21 1.49 7.53 -2.42
C SER A 21 1.56 8.66 -3.44
N LEU A 22 0.99 8.45 -4.63
CA LEU A 22 0.84 9.50 -5.64
C LEU A 22 -0.08 10.62 -5.16
N ALA A 23 -1.23 10.27 -4.56
CA ALA A 23 -2.14 11.26 -4.00
C ALA A 23 -1.47 12.13 -2.92
N LEU A 24 -0.62 11.54 -2.07
CA LEU A 24 0.18 12.30 -1.10
C LEU A 24 1.20 13.22 -1.75
N THR A 25 1.85 12.78 -2.84
CA THR A 25 2.77 13.63 -3.60
C THR A 25 2.04 14.86 -4.15
N LEU A 26 0.88 14.66 -4.77
CA LEU A 26 0.06 15.75 -5.30
C LEU A 26 -0.47 16.67 -4.20
N ALA A 27 -0.95 16.11 -3.09
CA ALA A 27 -1.45 16.90 -1.96
C ALA A 27 -0.35 17.77 -1.32
N LYS A 28 0.90 17.28 -1.29
CA LYS A 28 2.04 18.06 -0.80
C LYS A 28 2.25 19.35 -1.61
N GLU A 29 1.97 19.30 -2.91
CA GLU A 29 2.13 20.44 -3.82
C GLU A 29 0.93 21.39 -3.80
N ALA A 30 -0.27 20.87 -3.51
CA ALA A 30 -1.52 21.60 -3.63
C ALA A 30 -2.11 22.13 -2.31
N SER A 31 -1.69 21.60 -1.15
CA SER A 31 -2.33 21.88 0.14
C SER A 31 -1.45 22.71 1.09
N PRO A 32 -2.06 23.49 2.00
CA PRO A 32 -1.37 24.06 3.15
C PRO A 32 -0.64 22.98 3.97
N THR A 33 0.48 23.36 4.59
CA THR A 33 1.35 22.40 5.28
C THR A 33 0.65 21.63 6.40
N ASP A 34 -0.19 22.30 7.18
CA ASP A 34 -0.92 21.69 8.30
C ASP A 34 -1.99 20.70 7.83
N GLU A 35 -2.74 21.04 6.78
CA GLU A 35 -3.70 20.14 6.14
C GLU A 35 -2.99 18.92 5.51
N PHE A 36 -1.88 19.16 4.81
CA PHE A 36 -1.06 18.09 4.25
C PHE A 36 -0.52 17.15 5.34
N LEU A 37 -0.05 17.67 6.47
CA LEU A 37 0.46 16.84 7.57
C LEU A 37 -0.62 15.92 8.17
N ARG A 38 -1.86 16.42 8.29
CA ARG A 38 -2.99 15.60 8.74
C ARG A 38 -3.33 14.51 7.72
N LEU A 39 -3.38 14.87 6.44
CA LEU A 39 -3.64 13.92 5.36
C LEU A 39 -2.55 12.85 5.28
N ARG A 40 -1.28 13.26 5.34
CA ARG A 40 -0.11 12.37 5.35
C ARG A 40 -0.16 11.37 6.49
N THR A 41 -0.59 11.79 7.67
CA THR A 41 -0.75 10.89 8.82
C THR A 41 -1.84 9.85 8.55
N SER A 42 -3.04 10.29 8.16
CA SER A 42 -4.17 9.41 7.90
C SER A 42 -3.90 8.41 6.76
N VAL A 43 -3.41 8.90 5.61
CA VAL A 43 -3.11 8.06 4.45
C VAL A 43 -1.89 7.18 4.70
N GLY A 44 -0.88 7.68 5.42
CA GLY A 44 0.27 6.88 5.83
C GLY A 44 -0.13 5.68 6.69
N ASP A 45 -1.05 5.88 7.64
CA ASP A 45 -1.59 4.79 8.46
C ASP A 45 -2.35 3.75 7.61
N ILE A 46 -3.10 4.19 6.59
CA ILE A 46 -3.78 3.28 5.65
C ILE A 46 -2.76 2.45 4.88
N ILE A 47 -1.72 3.09 4.30
CA ILE A 47 -0.65 2.40 3.57
C ILE A 47 0.03 1.37 4.47
N ALA A 48 0.37 1.74 5.71
CA ALA A 48 1.01 0.83 6.65
C ALA A 48 0.13 -0.39 7.00
N ARG A 49 -1.19 -0.18 7.13
CA ARG A 49 -2.14 -1.28 7.35
C ARG A 49 -2.24 -2.22 6.14
N VAL A 50 -2.25 -1.68 4.92
CA VAL A 50 -2.27 -2.48 3.70
C VAL A 50 -0.97 -3.29 3.56
N ASP A 51 0.19 -2.69 3.84
CA ASP A 51 1.49 -3.39 3.85
C ASP A 51 1.52 -4.52 4.89
N THR A 52 1.00 -4.26 6.09
CA THR A 52 0.89 -5.27 7.15
C THR A 52 -0.03 -6.41 6.71
N MET A 53 -1.18 -6.10 6.10
CA MET A 53 -2.08 -7.12 5.56
C MET A 53 -1.42 -7.98 4.49
N LEU A 54 -0.58 -7.41 3.61
CA LEU A 54 0.18 -8.18 2.62
C LEU A 54 1.17 -9.12 3.29
N ARG A 55 1.91 -8.63 4.29
CA ARG A 55 2.86 -9.43 5.05
C ARG A 55 2.19 -10.61 5.75
N ASP A 56 1.07 -10.34 6.43
CA ASP A 56 0.40 -11.33 7.27
C ASP A 56 -0.39 -12.36 6.46
N ASN A 57 -1.03 -11.95 5.36
CA ASN A 57 -1.95 -12.81 4.61
C ASN A 57 -1.35 -13.40 3.33
N ILE A 58 -0.29 -12.82 2.78
CA ILE A 58 0.32 -13.27 1.52
C ILE A 58 1.72 -13.79 1.77
N TYR A 59 2.64 -12.98 2.27
CA TYR A 59 4.07 -13.36 2.30
C TYR A 59 4.38 -14.49 3.28
N LYS A 60 3.57 -14.65 4.33
CA LYS A 60 3.66 -15.79 5.25
C LYS A 60 3.37 -17.13 4.58
N ASP A 61 2.37 -17.18 3.71
CA ASP A 61 1.85 -18.42 3.10
C ASP A 61 2.36 -18.63 1.66
N HIS A 62 2.79 -17.56 0.99
CA HIS A 62 3.25 -17.52 -0.40
C HIS A 62 4.53 -16.67 -0.50
N PRO A 63 5.66 -17.11 0.10
CA PRO A 63 6.88 -16.31 0.20
C PRO A 63 7.51 -15.96 -1.17
N ASP A 64 7.23 -16.75 -2.20
CA ASP A 64 7.70 -16.49 -3.57
C ASP A 64 7.11 -15.20 -4.15
N LEU A 65 5.90 -14.82 -3.72
CA LEU A 65 5.26 -13.58 -4.17
C LEU A 65 5.94 -12.32 -3.62
N ASP A 66 6.61 -12.39 -2.46
CA ASP A 66 7.37 -11.26 -1.90
C ASP A 66 8.61 -10.92 -2.76
N ARG A 67 9.21 -11.95 -3.37
CA ARG A 67 10.44 -11.82 -4.16
C ARG A 67 10.22 -11.31 -5.59
N MET A 68 8.98 -11.29 -6.07
CA MET A 68 8.63 -10.81 -7.42
C MET A 68 8.48 -9.28 -7.51
N LYS A 69 9.28 -8.51 -6.75
CA LYS A 69 9.44 -7.07 -7.02
C LYS A 69 10.27 -6.92 -8.29
N HIS A 70 9.61 -6.86 -9.44
CA HIS A 70 10.19 -6.49 -10.74
C HIS A 70 10.07 -5.00 -10.97
#